data_AF-A0A8B6SDJ3-F1
#
_entry.id   AF-A0A8B6SDJ3-F1
#
_cell.length_a   1.000
_cell.length_b   1.000
_cell.length_c   1.000
_cell.angle_alpha   90.00
_cell.angle_beta   90.00
_cell.angle_gamma   90.00
#
_symmetry.space_group_name_H-M   'P 1'
#
loop_
_entity.id
_entity.type
_entity.pdbx_description
1 polymer ?
#
loop_
_entity_poly.entity_id
_entity_poly.type
_entity_poly.pdbx_seq_one_letter_code
_entity_poly.pdbx_strand_id
1 'polypeptide(L)'
;MKQGDVILKGANALDILQRRAAILIGHPRGGTIAVALQAVIGRRVHLILPVGLEKRISGNLDEIASRLNASDASGPRLLPVPSEIFTEIEAISTLSGATAELVASGGVCGAEGSVRLAISGGTAKESYAKGIIAPLLNESSFELI
;
A
#
# COMPACT_ATOMS: atom_id res chain seq x y z
N MET A 1 -0.48 9.09 21.31
CA MET A 1 0.09 7.79 20.89
C MET A 1 1.31 7.48 21.73
N LYS A 2 1.50 6.22 22.10
CA LYS A 2 2.60 5.69 22.93
C LYS A 2 3.16 4.41 22.29
N GLN A 3 4.28 3.94 22.82
CA GLN A 3 4.84 2.64 22.41
C GLN A 3 3.78 1.54 22.53
N GLY A 4 3.72 0.66 21.52
CA GLY A 4 2.71 -0.39 21.40
C GLY A 4 1.47 0.01 20.60
N ASP A 5 1.24 1.31 20.37
CA ASP A 5 0.22 1.76 19.42
C ASP A 5 0.67 1.44 17.98
N VAL A 6 -0.31 1.26 17.08
CA VAL A 6 -0.11 0.99 15.65
C VAL A 6 -0.74 2.10 14.82
N ILE A 7 -0.03 2.58 13.80
CA ILE A 7 -0.57 3.46 12.75
C ILE A 7 -0.73 2.63 11.48
N LEU A 8 -1.91 2.74 10.87
CA LEU A 8 -2.15 2.30 9.50
C LEU A 8 -2.20 3.54 8.60
N LYS A 9 -1.38 3.55 7.55
CA LYS A 9 -1.38 4.66 6.58
C LYS A 9 -1.20 4.15 5.16
N GLY A 10 -2.10 4.54 4.26
CA GLY A 10 -1.97 4.22 2.84
C GLY A 10 -0.76 4.89 2.18
N ALA A 11 -0.24 4.26 1.12
CA ALA A 11 0.83 4.79 0.28
C ALA A 11 0.38 5.02 -1.18
N ASN A 12 1.23 5.68 -1.97
CA ASN A 12 0.95 6.05 -3.36
C ASN A 12 1.80 5.29 -4.37
N ALA A 13 2.92 4.72 -3.94
CA ALA A 13 3.83 3.93 -4.77
C ALA A 13 4.34 2.72 -3.99
N LEU A 14 4.47 1.59 -4.68
CA LEU A 14 4.94 0.32 -4.13
C LEU A 14 6.08 -0.24 -5.00
N ASP A 15 7.23 -0.51 -4.39
CA ASP A 15 8.28 -1.37 -4.94
C ASP A 15 8.12 -2.76 -4.32
N ILE A 16 7.61 -3.70 -5.12
CA ILE A 16 7.33 -5.07 -4.69
C ILE A 16 8.62 -5.82 -4.40
N LEU A 17 9.66 -5.62 -5.23
CA LEU A 17 10.91 -6.39 -5.15
C LEU A 17 11.67 -6.06 -3.86
N GLN A 18 11.75 -4.78 -3.52
CA GLN A 18 12.43 -4.33 -2.30
C GLN A 18 11.49 -4.28 -1.09
N ARG A 19 10.20 -4.56 -1.27
CA ARG A 19 9.14 -4.42 -0.24
C ARG A 19 9.16 -3.04 0.42
N ARG A 20 9.15 -1.99 -0.41
CA ARG A 20 9.16 -0.59 0.04
C ARG A 20 7.98 0.17 -0.54
N ALA A 21 7.52 1.19 0.16
CA ALA A 21 6.47 2.07 -0.35
C ALA A 21 6.82 3.54 -0.14
N ALA A 22 6.17 4.39 -0.91
CA ALA A 22 6.35 5.82 -0.84
C ALA A 22 5.02 6.57 -0.92
N ILE A 23 4.99 7.74 -0.29
CA ILE A 23 3.81 8.60 -0.19
C ILE A 23 4.04 9.88 -0.98
N LEU A 24 3.04 10.28 -1.77
CA LEU A 24 3.05 11.58 -2.44
C LEU A 24 2.64 12.67 -1.44
N ILE A 25 3.40 13.75 -1.41
CA ILE A 25 3.24 14.86 -0.46
C ILE A 25 2.95 16.15 -1.23
N GLY A 26 1.68 16.56 -1.17
CA GLY A 26 1.23 17.86 -1.66
C GLY A 26 1.47 19.01 -0.68
N HIS A 27 1.34 18.77 0.63
CA HIS A 27 1.40 19.82 1.65
C HIS A 27 2.86 20.18 2.01
N PRO A 28 3.24 21.47 2.08
CA PRO A 28 4.63 21.92 2.34
C PRO A 28 5.19 21.56 3.73
N ARG A 29 4.37 20.96 4.59
CA ARG A 29 4.75 20.52 5.95
C ARG A 29 4.90 19.00 6.04
N GLY A 30 5.01 18.30 4.90
CA GLY A 30 5.14 16.85 4.86
C GLY A 30 3.83 16.06 4.96
N GLY A 31 2.68 16.74 5.00
CA GLY A 31 1.37 16.10 5.08
C GLY A 31 1.17 15.24 6.34
N THR A 32 0.23 14.30 6.28
CA THR A 32 -0.09 13.43 7.42
C THR A 32 1.02 12.45 7.77
N ILE A 33 1.86 12.06 6.80
CA ILE A 33 2.97 11.13 7.04
C ILE A 33 4.04 11.75 7.95
N ALA A 34 4.34 13.04 7.83
CA ALA A 34 5.29 13.70 8.73
C ALA A 34 4.84 13.62 10.20
N VAL A 35 3.53 13.77 10.46
CA VAL A 35 2.96 13.61 11.81
C VAL A 35 3.08 12.18 12.30
N ALA A 36 2.82 11.20 11.44
CA ALA A 36 2.99 9.78 11.78
C ALA A 36 4.45 9.46 12.10
N LEU A 37 5.41 9.94 11.31
CA LEU A 37 6.84 9.71 11.53
C LEU A 37 7.35 10.28 12.86
N GLN A 38 6.80 11.41 13.33
CA GLN A 38 7.09 11.91 14.68
C GLN A 38 6.67 10.90 15.77
N ALA A 39 5.54 10.21 15.57
CA ALA A 39 5.10 9.17 16.49
C ALA A 39 5.96 7.91 16.40
N VAL A 40 6.30 7.49 15.19
CA VAL A 40 7.13 6.30 14.94
C VAL A 40 8.52 6.48 15.54
N ILE A 41 9.21 7.54 15.14
CA ILE A 41 10.61 7.79 15.53
C ILE A 41 10.68 8.23 17.00
N GLY A 42 9.84 9.18 17.41
CA GLY A 42 9.91 9.80 18.73
C GLY A 42 9.29 8.97 19.85
N ARG A 43 8.33 8.10 19.54
CA ARG A 43 7.55 7.36 20.55
C ARG A 43 7.50 5.85 20.31
N ARG A 44 8.25 5.33 19.33
CA ARG A 44 8.33 3.90 18.99
C ARG A 44 6.96 3.28 18.69
N VAL A 45 6.11 4.06 18.03
CA VAL A 45 4.82 3.59 17.49
C VAL A 45 5.10 2.74 16.25
N HIS A 46 4.40 1.62 16.09
CA HIS A 46 4.56 0.77 14.92
C HIS A 46 3.82 1.37 13.72
N LEU A 47 4.44 1.33 12.53
CA LEU A 47 3.82 1.82 11.30
C LEU A 47 3.73 0.69 10.29
N ILE A 48 2.50 0.40 9.89
CA ILE A 48 2.17 -0.48 8.78
C ILE A 48 1.64 0.40 7.66
N LEU A 49 2.13 0.16 6.45
CA LEU A 49 1.59 0.78 5.23
C LEU A 49 0.79 -0.25 4.43
N PRO A 50 -0.54 -0.32 4.65
CA PRO A 50 -1.44 -0.97 3.73
C PRO A 50 -1.36 -0.30 2.36
N VAL A 51 -0.98 -1.04 1.33
CA VAL A 51 -0.83 -0.50 -0.01
C VAL A 51 -1.24 -1.54 -1.03
N GLY A 52 -2.13 -1.14 -1.93
CA GLY A 52 -2.61 -2.04 -2.96
C GLY A 52 -1.59 -2.24 -4.09
N LEU A 53 -1.60 -3.45 -4.65
CA LEU A 53 -0.70 -3.88 -5.72
C LEU A 53 -0.89 -3.11 -7.04
N GLU A 54 -2.00 -2.40 -7.20
CA GLU A 54 -2.24 -1.50 -8.33
C GLU A 54 -1.31 -0.31 -8.33
N LYS A 55 -0.80 0.08 -7.14
CA LYS A 55 0.15 1.19 -6.97
C LYS A 55 1.61 0.80 -7.20
N ARG A 56 1.86 -0.42 -7.70
CA ARG A 56 3.23 -0.86 -7.97
C ARG A 56 3.86 0.00 -9.06
N ILE A 57 5.13 0.33 -8.87
CA ILE A 57 5.91 1.08 -9.85
C ILE A 57 7.17 0.30 -10.21
N SER A 58 7.78 0.69 -11.33
CA SER A 58 9.11 0.23 -11.71
C SER A 58 10.15 1.29 -11.35
N GLY A 59 11.34 0.85 -10.98
CA GLY A 59 12.48 1.72 -10.66
C GLY A 59 12.70 1.92 -9.16
N ASN A 60 13.80 2.58 -8.83
CA ASN A 60 14.23 2.79 -7.45
C ASN A 60 13.51 3.99 -6.82
N LEU A 61 12.85 3.76 -5.67
CA LEU A 61 12.08 4.79 -4.97
C LEU A 61 12.93 5.99 -4.52
N ASP A 62 14.20 5.77 -4.14
CA ASP A 62 15.08 6.84 -3.68
C ASP A 62 15.55 7.73 -4.85
N GLU A 63 15.83 7.13 -6.01
CA GLU A 63 16.16 7.88 -7.22
C GLU A 63 14.97 8.71 -7.72
N ILE A 64 13.77 8.12 -7.70
CA ILE A 64 12.54 8.83 -8.03
C ILE A 64 12.32 9.97 -7.03
N ALA A 65 12.43 9.71 -5.73
CA ALA A 65 12.28 10.73 -4.70
C ALA A 65 13.29 11.87 -4.85
N SER A 66 14.56 11.57 -5.14
CA SER A 66 15.60 12.57 -5.40
C SER A 66 15.18 13.52 -6.52
N ARG A 67 14.67 12.99 -7.64
CA ARG A 67 14.19 13.80 -8.78
C ARG A 67 12.94 14.61 -8.45
N LEU A 68 11.95 14.00 -7.79
CA LEU A 68 10.67 14.65 -7.46
C LEU A 68 10.82 15.71 -6.37
N ASN A 69 11.86 15.61 -5.54
CA ASN A 69 12.11 16.51 -4.42
C ASN A 69 13.22 17.54 -4.72
N ALA A 70 13.75 17.57 -5.94
CA ALA A 70 14.76 18.54 -6.34
C ALA A 70 14.22 19.98 -6.18
N SER A 71 15.11 20.92 -5.87
CA SER A 71 14.73 22.31 -5.56
C SER A 71 14.08 23.06 -6.73
N ASP A 72 14.35 22.62 -7.95
CA ASP A 72 13.82 23.15 -9.21
C ASP A 72 12.65 22.33 -9.76
N ALA A 73 12.26 21.24 -9.09
CA ALA A 73 11.12 20.42 -9.47
C ALA A 73 9.77 21.06 -9.06
N SER A 74 8.71 20.68 -9.76
CA SER A 74 7.33 21.07 -9.46
C SER A 74 6.42 19.84 -9.31
N GLY A 75 5.18 20.05 -8.84
CA GLY A 75 4.25 18.96 -8.52
C GLY A 75 4.51 18.36 -7.14
N PRO A 76 3.88 17.23 -6.77
CA PRO A 76 4.03 16.59 -5.45
C PRO A 76 5.46 16.06 -5.18
N ARG A 77 5.87 16.09 -3.91
CA ARG A 77 7.09 15.42 -3.44
C ARG A 77 6.81 13.94 -3.22
N LEU A 78 7.84 13.11 -3.22
CA LEU A 78 7.75 11.69 -2.89
C LEU A 78 8.61 11.38 -1.67
N LEU A 79 8.05 10.69 -0.69
CA LEU A 79 8.77 10.23 0.48
C LEU A 79 8.71 8.70 0.57
N PRO A 80 9.81 8.00 0.25
CA PRO A 80 9.98 6.61 0.62
C PRO A 80 10.03 6.49 2.15
N VAL A 81 9.22 5.59 2.71
CA VAL A 81 9.10 5.45 4.17
C VAL A 81 9.57 4.05 4.59
N PRO A 82 10.53 3.94 5.52
CA PRO A 82 10.86 2.68 6.17
C PRO A 82 9.71 2.24 7.08
N SER A 83 9.05 1.13 6.73
CA SER A 83 7.87 0.62 7.45
C SER A 83 7.57 -0.81 7.04
N GLU A 84 6.68 -1.47 7.79
CA GLU A 84 6.10 -2.75 7.36
C GLU A 84 5.13 -2.52 6.19
N ILE A 85 5.37 -3.19 5.06
CA ILE A 85 4.49 -3.15 3.90
C ILE A 85 3.49 -4.30 3.97
N PHE A 86 2.22 -3.97 3.80
CA PHE A 86 1.11 -4.93 3.85
C PHE A 86 0.22 -4.76 2.61
N THR A 87 0.23 -5.75 1.72
CA THR A 87 -0.53 -5.73 0.46
C THR A 87 -1.67 -6.75 0.51
N GLU A 88 -2.41 -6.88 -0.58
CA GLU A 88 -3.42 -7.94 -0.74
C GLU A 88 -2.81 -9.35 -0.61
N ILE A 89 -1.52 -9.54 -0.93
CA ILE A 89 -0.84 -10.83 -0.76
C ILE A 89 -0.72 -11.19 0.72
N GLU A 90 -0.23 -10.26 1.54
CA GLU A 90 -0.16 -10.45 3.00
C GLU A 90 -1.56 -10.60 3.60
N ALA A 91 -2.54 -9.85 3.11
CA ALA A 91 -3.93 -9.94 3.57
C ALA A 91 -4.52 -11.34 3.34
N ILE A 92 -4.39 -11.89 2.13
CA ILE A 92 -4.89 -13.24 1.80
C ILE A 92 -4.18 -14.29 2.67
N SER A 93 -2.87 -14.18 2.80
CA SER A 93 -2.10 -15.12 3.61
C SER A 93 -2.48 -15.06 5.09
N THR A 94 -2.59 -13.87 5.65
CA THR A 94 -2.93 -13.66 7.06
C THR A 94 -4.34 -14.14 7.38
N LEU A 95 -5.33 -13.84 6.53
CA LEU A 95 -6.72 -14.14 6.81
C LEU A 95 -7.09 -15.59 6.52
N SER A 96 -6.59 -16.17 5.41
CA SER A 96 -7.02 -17.49 4.93
C SER A 96 -5.96 -18.60 5.07
N GLY A 97 -4.70 -18.24 5.31
CA GLY A 97 -3.58 -19.16 5.27
C GLY A 97 -3.23 -19.69 3.86
N ALA A 98 -3.87 -19.16 2.80
CA ALA A 98 -3.51 -19.43 1.41
C ALA A 98 -2.34 -18.54 0.97
N THR A 99 -1.66 -18.90 -0.11
CA THR A 99 -0.69 -18.04 -0.78
C THR A 99 -1.37 -17.29 -1.92
N ALA A 100 -0.86 -16.10 -2.24
CA ALA A 100 -1.33 -15.31 -3.37
C ALA A 100 -0.15 -14.79 -4.19
N GLU A 101 -0.34 -14.72 -5.51
CA GLU A 101 0.62 -14.17 -6.45
C GLU A 101 -0.08 -13.17 -7.38
N LEU A 102 0.55 -12.01 -7.59
CA LEU A 102 0.07 -11.03 -8.57
C LEU A 102 0.38 -11.52 -9.99
N VAL A 103 -0.66 -11.84 -10.76
CA VAL A 103 -0.50 -12.40 -12.12
C VAL A 103 -0.94 -11.45 -13.23
N ALA A 104 -1.79 -10.47 -12.94
CA ALA A 104 -2.14 -9.41 -13.89
C ALA A 104 -2.64 -8.15 -13.16
N SER A 105 -2.68 -7.04 -13.87
CA SER A 105 -3.30 -5.80 -13.41
C SER A 105 -3.70 -4.92 -14.58
N GLY A 106 -4.53 -3.92 -14.31
CA GLY A 106 -4.88 -2.91 -15.30
C GLY A 106 -6.03 -3.42 -16.16
N GLY A 107 -7.25 -3.05 -15.77
CA GLY A 107 -8.45 -3.26 -16.56
C GLY A 107 -8.80 -2.02 -17.37
N VAL A 108 -10.01 -2.02 -17.93
CA VAL A 108 -10.60 -0.92 -18.68
C VAL A 108 -12.05 -0.73 -18.26
N CYS A 109 -12.69 0.38 -18.66
CA CYS A 109 -14.10 0.65 -18.41
C CYS A 109 -14.46 0.70 -16.90
N GLY A 110 -13.64 1.39 -16.10
CA GLY A 110 -13.83 1.52 -14.66
C GLY A 110 -13.06 0.49 -13.82
N ALA A 111 -12.26 -0.38 -14.47
CA ALA A 111 -11.42 -1.38 -13.81
C ALA A 111 -9.91 -1.06 -13.90
N GLU A 112 -9.53 0.20 -14.16
CA GLU A 112 -8.15 0.63 -14.43
C GLU A 112 -7.19 0.31 -13.26
N GLY A 113 -7.69 0.38 -12.02
CA GLY A 113 -6.95 0.03 -10.80
C GLY A 113 -7.06 -1.43 -10.38
N SER A 114 -7.67 -2.31 -11.18
CA SER A 114 -7.87 -3.71 -10.79
C SER A 114 -6.58 -4.53 -10.86
N VAL A 115 -6.51 -5.54 -9.99
CA VAL A 115 -5.46 -6.56 -9.96
C VAL A 115 -6.07 -7.95 -10.04
N ARG A 116 -5.29 -8.91 -10.56
CA ARG A 116 -5.63 -10.33 -10.56
C ARG A 116 -4.61 -11.11 -9.76
N LEU A 117 -5.11 -11.85 -8.79
CA LEU A 117 -4.31 -12.69 -7.91
C LEU A 117 -4.58 -14.16 -8.21
N ALA A 118 -3.53 -14.95 -8.39
CA ALA A 118 -3.61 -16.40 -8.31
C ALA A 118 -3.52 -16.80 -6.84
N ILE A 119 -4.56 -17.47 -6.32
CA ILE A 119 -4.62 -17.92 -4.93
C ILE A 119 -4.44 -19.43 -4.91
N SER A 120 -3.60 -19.93 -4.01
CA SER A 120 -3.31 -21.36 -3.87
C SER A 120 -3.24 -21.76 -2.40
N GLY A 121 -3.90 -22.84 -2.02
CA GLY A 121 -3.92 -23.28 -0.63
C GLY A 121 -4.71 -24.57 -0.37
N GLY A 122 -5.17 -25.24 -1.42
CA GLY A 122 -6.11 -26.35 -1.33
C GLY A 122 -7.54 -25.85 -1.13
N THR A 123 -8.51 -26.72 -1.42
CA THR A 123 -9.93 -26.37 -1.53
C THR A 123 -10.46 -25.60 -0.32
N ALA A 124 -10.13 -26.04 0.90
CA ALA A 124 -10.63 -25.39 2.11
C ALA A 124 -10.17 -23.93 2.24
N LYS A 125 -8.86 -23.66 2.06
CA LYS A 125 -8.30 -22.31 2.19
C LYS A 125 -8.72 -21.40 1.04
N GLU A 126 -8.76 -21.94 -0.18
CA GLU A 126 -9.19 -21.21 -1.37
C GLU A 126 -10.67 -20.83 -1.31
N SER A 127 -11.54 -21.74 -0.87
CA SER A 127 -12.95 -21.45 -0.63
C SER A 127 -13.13 -20.39 0.46
N TYR A 128 -12.33 -20.44 1.52
CA TYR A 128 -12.38 -19.44 2.59
C TYR A 128 -11.91 -18.06 2.10
N ALA A 129 -10.79 -17.99 1.37
CA ALA A 129 -10.32 -16.75 0.75
C ALA A 129 -11.38 -16.14 -0.20
N LYS A 130 -12.01 -16.98 -1.03
CA LYS A 130 -13.13 -16.55 -1.89
C LYS A 130 -14.29 -15.98 -1.08
N GLY A 131 -14.62 -16.60 0.05
CA GLY A 131 -15.67 -16.12 0.96
C GLY A 131 -15.38 -14.74 1.54
N ILE A 132 -14.11 -14.44 1.85
CA ILE A 132 -13.69 -13.12 2.34
C ILE A 132 -13.74 -12.06 1.23
N ILE A 133 -13.32 -12.42 0.00
CA ILE A 133 -13.18 -11.47 -1.11
C ILE A 133 -14.55 -11.13 -1.75
N ALA A 134 -15.47 -12.10 -1.83
CA ALA A 134 -16.72 -11.92 -2.57
C ALA A 134 -17.59 -10.73 -2.14
N PRO A 135 -17.75 -10.42 -0.83
CA PRO A 135 -18.48 -9.23 -0.40
C PRO A 135 -17.86 -7.91 -0.87
N LEU A 136 -16.52 -7.86 -1.00
CA LEU A 136 -15.78 -6.64 -1.36
C LEU A 136 -16.06 -6.19 -2.80
N LEU A 137 -16.45 -7.11 -3.69
CA LEU A 137 -16.72 -6.81 -5.11
C LEU A 137 -17.90 -5.86 -5.31
N ASN A 138 -18.79 -5.73 -4.32
CA ASN A 138 -19.97 -4.88 -4.39
C ASN A 138 -19.87 -3.67 -3.44
N GLU A 139 -18.69 -3.40 -2.89
CA GLU A 139 -18.48 -2.18 -2.11
C GLU A 139 -18.71 -0.95 -3.00
N SER A 140 -19.46 0.02 -2.48
CA SER A 140 -19.66 1.28 -3.16
C SER A 140 -18.32 2.00 -3.32
N SER A 141 -18.15 2.69 -4.44
CA SER A 141 -17.00 3.58 -4.63
C SER A 141 -16.89 4.57 -3.47
N PHE A 142 -15.65 4.89 -3.09
CA PHE A 142 -15.41 5.94 -2.11
C PHE A 142 -15.97 7.28 -2.60
N GLU A 143 -16.83 7.90 -1.80
CA GLU A 143 -17.36 9.23 -2.05
C GLU A 143 -16.57 10.25 -1.22
N LEU A 144 -16.10 11.32 -1.87
CA LEU A 144 -15.55 12.48 -1.16
C LEU A 144 -16.72 13.22 -0.49
N ILE A 145 -16.74 13.21 0.84
CA ILE A 145 -17.69 13.98 1.67
C ILE A 145 -17.27 15.46 1.67
#